data_AF-A0A2M7UQ75-F1
#
_entry.id   AF-A0A2M7UQ75-F1
#
_cell.length_a   1.000
_cell.length_b   1.000
_cell.length_c   1.000
_cell.angle_alpha   90.00
_cell.angle_beta   90.00
_cell.angle_gamma   90.00
#
_symmetry.space_group_name_H-M   'P 1'
#
loop_
_entity.id
_entity.type
_entity.pdbx_description
1 polymer ?
#
loop_
_entity_poly.entity_id
_entity_poly.type
_entity_poly.pdbx_seq_one_letter_code
_entity_poly.pdbx_strand_id
1 'polypeptide(L)'
;MHQTKDELKCDEVALYFFSTQPKKTYKNSPPKRRVFLEKLYDFLRESNYSIIFKPTLQGAKNRTTKGNIDAELVLHSMIEYANYGKSLIVTGDGDFHCLIKHLNHKNKLFGLIIPNRHKYSSLLGGFGEHITFLNNTREKLEKK
;
A
#
# COMPACT_ATOMS: atom_id res chain seq x y z
N MET A 1 3.44 21.09 18.00
CA MET A 1 2.04 21.22 17.54
C MET A 1 1.51 19.83 17.21
N HIS A 2 0.66 19.27 18.06
CA HIS A 2 -0.10 18.06 17.76
C HIS A 2 -1.31 18.49 16.91
N GLN A 3 -1.33 18.17 15.62
CA GLN A 3 -2.57 18.27 14.84
C GLN A 3 -3.51 17.17 15.34
N THR A 4 -4.68 17.55 15.83
CA THR A 4 -5.78 16.64 16.16
C THR A 4 -6.18 15.85 14.91
N LYS A 5 -6.38 14.53 15.06
CA LYS A 5 -6.68 13.61 13.96
C LYS A 5 -8.01 13.90 13.24
N ASP A 6 -8.83 14.80 13.78
CA ASP A 6 -10.21 15.04 13.34
C ASP A 6 -10.37 16.01 12.16
N GLU A 7 -9.30 16.67 11.67
CA GLU A 7 -9.40 17.67 10.58
C GLU A 7 -8.73 17.28 9.26
N LEU A 8 -8.11 16.10 9.15
CA LEU A 8 -7.51 15.69 7.87
C LEU A 8 -8.56 15.19 6.88
N LYS A 9 -8.94 16.03 5.92
CA LYS A 9 -9.52 15.58 4.66
C LYS A 9 -8.43 14.94 3.81
N CYS A 10 -8.69 13.72 3.35
CA CYS A 10 -7.87 13.04 2.37
C CYS A 10 -8.53 13.22 1.01
N ASP A 11 -7.91 14.01 0.15
CA ASP A 11 -8.47 14.31 -1.18
C ASP A 11 -8.26 13.16 -2.17
N GLU A 12 -7.16 12.41 -2.03
CA GLU A 12 -6.84 11.25 -2.87
C GLU A 12 -5.99 10.23 -2.09
N VAL A 13 -6.28 8.93 -2.28
CA VAL A 13 -5.44 7.83 -1.78
C VAL A 13 -4.89 7.02 -2.95
N ALA A 14 -3.57 6.99 -3.11
CA ALA A 14 -2.91 6.15 -4.09
C ALA A 14 -2.66 4.75 -3.52
N LEU A 15 -3.15 3.71 -4.21
CA LEU A 15 -2.85 2.31 -3.93
C LEU A 15 -1.98 1.71 -5.05
N TYR A 16 -0.87 1.11 -4.64
CA TYR A 16 0.07 0.48 -5.55
C TYR A 16 -0.20 -1.01 -5.62
N PHE A 17 -0.46 -1.47 -6.83
CA PHE A 17 -0.64 -2.90 -7.10
C PHE A 17 0.29 -3.33 -8.22
N PHE A 18 0.78 -4.57 -8.12
CA PHE A 18 1.28 -5.23 -9.32
C PHE A 18 0.11 -5.44 -10.26
N SER A 19 0.26 -4.93 -11.48
CA SER A 19 -0.51 -5.50 -12.56
C SER A 19 0.07 -6.89 -12.82
N THR A 20 -0.59 -7.89 -12.26
CA THR A 20 -1.10 -8.89 -13.18
C THR A 20 -2.38 -8.30 -13.74
N GLN A 21 -2.30 -7.36 -14.70
CA GLN A 21 -3.34 -7.31 -15.73
C GLN A 21 -3.63 -8.77 -16.05
N PRO A 22 -4.87 -9.27 -15.87
CA PRO A 22 -5.14 -10.68 -16.07
C PRO A 22 -4.70 -10.97 -17.51
N LYS A 23 -3.53 -11.60 -17.66
CA LYS A 23 -3.04 -11.96 -18.98
C LYS A 23 -4.20 -12.71 -19.64
N LYS A 24 -4.45 -12.49 -20.93
CA LYS A 24 -5.30 -13.42 -21.72
C LYS A 24 -4.85 -14.89 -21.54
N THR A 25 -3.62 -15.11 -21.03
CA THR A 25 -3.01 -16.40 -20.69
C THR A 25 -3.23 -16.88 -19.25
N TYR A 26 -3.98 -16.19 -18.38
CA TYR A 26 -4.46 -16.74 -17.10
C TYR A 26 -5.63 -17.73 -17.32
N LYS A 27 -5.49 -18.65 -18.28
CA LYS A 27 -6.43 -19.76 -18.49
C LYS A 27 -6.38 -20.77 -17.33
N ASN A 28 -5.33 -20.76 -16.52
CA ASN A 28 -5.05 -21.78 -15.50
C ASN A 28 -5.28 -21.31 -14.04
N SER A 29 -5.82 -20.12 -13.80
CA SER A 29 -6.28 -19.74 -12.45
C SER A 29 -7.76 -20.05 -12.30
N PRO A 30 -8.20 -20.55 -11.12
CA PRO A 30 -9.59 -20.88 -10.91
C PRO A 30 -10.47 -19.64 -11.19
N PRO A 31 -11.52 -19.76 -12.01
CA PRO A 31 -12.29 -18.62 -12.51
C PRO A 31 -12.85 -17.72 -11.39
N LYS A 32 -13.15 -18.31 -10.23
CA LYS A 32 -13.61 -17.58 -9.03
C LYS A 32 -12.61 -16.53 -8.51
N ARG A 33 -11.30 -16.82 -8.54
CA ARG A 33 -10.28 -15.92 -7.98
C ARG A 33 -10.07 -14.68 -8.84
N ARG A 34 -10.24 -14.81 -10.16
CA ARG A 34 -10.11 -13.72 -11.12
C ARG A 34 -11.27 -12.73 -11.01
N VAL A 35 -12.50 -13.23 -11.00
CA VAL A 35 -13.72 -12.40 -10.86
C VAL A 35 -13.73 -11.64 -9.54
N PHE A 36 -13.16 -12.21 -8.48
CA PHE A 36 -13.03 -11.54 -7.18
C PHE A 36 -12.09 -10.32 -7.21
N LEU A 37 -10.94 -10.43 -7.90
CA LEU A 37 -9.97 -9.34 -7.98
C LEU A 37 -10.48 -8.15 -8.79
N GLU A 38 -11.19 -8.41 -9.89
CA GLU A 38 -11.79 -7.37 -10.73
C GLU A 38 -12.81 -6.55 -9.91
N LYS A 39 -13.72 -7.23 -9.18
CA LYS A 39 -14.68 -6.57 -8.28
C LYS A 39 -14.02 -5.75 -7.17
N LEU A 40 -12.88 -6.21 -6.64
CA LEU A 40 -12.13 -5.45 -5.64
C LEU A 40 -11.54 -4.17 -6.24
N TYR A 41 -10.97 -4.24 -7.44
CA TYR A 41 -10.42 -3.04 -8.10
C TYR A 41 -11.52 -2.04 -8.43
N ASP A 42 -12.68 -2.51 -8.87
CA ASP A 42 -13.82 -1.64 -9.15
C ASP A 42 -14.30 -0.94 -7.87
N PHE A 43 -14.47 -1.69 -6.78
CA PHE A 43 -14.81 -1.14 -5.46
C PHE A 43 -13.80 -0.09 -4.98
N LEU A 44 -12.50 -0.34 -5.17
CA LEU A 44 -11.46 0.62 -4.78
C LEU A 44 -11.53 1.90 -5.63
N ARG A 45 -11.74 1.79 -6.95
CA ARG A 45 -11.91 2.98 -7.80
C ARG A 45 -13.15 3.78 -7.44
N GLU A 46 -14.28 3.10 -7.21
CA GLU A 46 -15.53 3.71 -6.75
C GLU A 46 -15.38 4.40 -5.38
N SER A 47 -14.42 3.93 -4.57
CA SER A 47 -14.07 4.52 -3.27
C SER A 47 -12.99 5.61 -3.36
N ASN A 48 -12.77 6.20 -4.55
CA ASN A 48 -11.78 7.26 -4.83
C ASN A 48 -10.31 6.86 -4.58
N TYR A 49 -9.98 5.57 -4.72
CA TYR A 49 -8.59 5.14 -4.74
C TYR A 49 -8.02 5.18 -6.17
N SER A 50 -6.87 5.82 -6.31
CA SER A 50 -6.08 5.77 -7.54
C SER A 50 -5.25 4.48 -7.54
N ILE A 51 -5.55 3.58 -8.47
CA ILE A 51 -4.88 2.27 -8.56
C ILE A 51 -3.75 2.35 -9.58
N ILE A 52 -2.51 2.27 -9.11
CA ILE A 52 -1.32 2.33 -9.96
C ILE A 52 -0.88 0.90 -10.28
N PHE A 53 -1.01 0.52 -11.56
CA PHE A 53 -0.62 -0.77 -12.08
C PHE A 53 0.78 -0.70 -12.72
N LYS A 54 1.70 -1.58 -12.29
CA LYS A 54 3.03 -1.72 -12.92
C LYS A 54 3.14 -2.99 -13.78
N PRO A 55 3.80 -2.93 -14.95
CA PRO A 55 4.05 -4.10 -15.78
C PRO A 55 5.00 -5.07 -15.07
N THR A 56 4.80 -6.37 -15.27
CA THR A 56 5.71 -7.40 -14.74
C THR A 56 6.82 -7.68 -15.75
N LEU A 57 8.07 -7.63 -15.30
CA LEU A 57 9.23 -8.01 -16.13
C LEU A 57 9.42 -9.54 -16.05
N GLN A 58 9.47 -10.19 -17.22
CA GLN A 58 9.88 -11.58 -17.31
C GLN A 58 11.41 -11.65 -17.32
N GLY A 59 12.00 -12.39 -16.37
CA GLY A 59 13.44 -12.63 -16.36
C GLY A 59 13.91 -13.37 -17.61
N ALA A 60 15.11 -13.03 -18.10
CA ALA A 60 15.73 -13.54 -19.33
C ALA A 60 15.87 -15.08 -19.44
N LYS A 61 15.64 -15.83 -18.34
CA LYS A 61 15.73 -17.30 -18.28
C LYS A 61 14.49 -17.97 -17.65
N ASN A 62 13.31 -17.38 -17.84
CA ASN A 62 12.02 -18.08 -17.73
C ASN A 62 11.69 -18.73 -16.36
N ARG A 63 12.19 -18.23 -15.21
CA ARG A 63 11.87 -18.85 -13.90
C ARG A 63 11.54 -17.94 -12.73
N THR A 64 11.57 -16.62 -12.87
CA THR A 64 11.06 -15.72 -11.82
C THR A 64 10.48 -14.45 -12.44
N THR A 65 9.19 -14.23 -12.18
CA THR A 65 8.59 -12.90 -12.37
C THR A 65 9.13 -12.02 -11.26
N LYS A 66 9.92 -10.99 -11.59
CA LYS A 66 10.37 -10.00 -10.60
C LYS A 66 9.22 -9.01 -10.42
N GLY A 67 8.47 -9.17 -9.35
CA GLY A 67 7.36 -8.32 -8.94
C GLY A 67 7.65 -7.70 -7.58
N ASN A 68 8.67 -6.86 -7.51
CA ASN A 68 8.94 -5.98 -6.38
C ASN A 68 8.63 -4.54 -6.84
N ILE A 69 8.02 -3.73 -5.97
CA ILE A 69 7.57 -2.36 -6.25
C ILE A 69 8.18 -1.38 -5.25
N ASP A 70 9.07 -1.86 -4.39
CA ASP A 70 9.57 -1.13 -3.24
C ASP A 70 10.34 0.10 -3.71
N ALA A 71 11.23 -0.06 -4.69
CA ALA A 71 11.97 1.04 -5.29
C ALA A 71 11.07 2.06 -5.98
N GLU A 72 10.10 1.60 -6.76
CA GLU A 72 9.13 2.47 -7.45
C GLU A 72 8.23 3.21 -6.48
N LEU A 73 7.78 2.55 -5.40
CA LEU A 73 6.95 3.16 -4.37
C LEU A 73 7.74 4.23 -3.60
N VAL A 74 8.99 3.94 -3.24
CA VAL A 74 9.90 4.92 -2.62
C VAL A 74 10.10 6.10 -3.56
N LEU A 75 10.44 5.86 -4.83
CA LEU A 75 10.67 6.92 -5.80
C LEU A 75 9.41 7.76 -6.04
N HIS A 76 8.26 7.14 -6.24
CA HIS A 76 7.02 7.88 -6.47
C HIS A 76 6.61 8.70 -5.24
N SER A 77 6.78 8.16 -4.03
CA SER A 77 6.55 8.92 -2.79
C SER A 77 7.42 10.19 -2.72
N MET A 78 8.61 10.16 -3.32
CA MET A 78 9.51 11.30 -3.41
C MET A 78 9.17 12.25 -4.57
N ILE A 79 8.71 11.73 -5.72
CA ILE A 79 8.23 12.56 -6.85
C ILE A 79 7.01 13.39 -6.42
N GLU A 80 6.05 12.76 -5.77
CA GLU A 80 4.82 13.43 -5.29
C GLU A 80 5.02 14.18 -3.97
N TYR A 81 6.24 14.23 -3.45
CA TYR A 81 6.52 14.75 -2.11
C TYR A 81 6.00 16.18 -1.88
N ALA A 82 5.98 17.02 -2.91
CA ALA A 82 5.43 18.38 -2.84
C ALA A 82 3.89 18.43 -2.96
N ASN A 83 3.27 17.39 -3.52
CA ASN A 83 1.86 17.36 -3.91
C ASN A 83 0.94 16.79 -2.83
N TYR A 84 1.49 16.19 -1.76
CA TYR A 84 0.71 15.78 -0.59
C TYR A 84 1.17 16.48 0.70
N GLY A 85 0.22 16.76 1.61
CA GLY A 85 0.51 17.32 2.93
C GLY A 85 1.07 16.30 3.91
N LYS A 86 0.42 15.13 3.99
CA LYS A 86 0.84 14.00 4.83
C LYS A 86 0.70 12.68 4.07
N SER A 87 1.35 11.63 4.57
CA SER A 87 1.38 10.29 3.99
C SER A 87 0.89 9.23 4.99
N LEU A 88 -0.01 8.36 4.54
CA LEU A 88 -0.41 7.14 5.24
C LEU A 88 0.19 5.95 4.50
N ILE A 89 1.11 5.23 5.14
CA ILE A 89 1.79 4.07 4.51
C ILE A 89 1.16 2.78 5.03
N VAL A 90 0.82 1.86 4.14
CA VAL A 90 0.31 0.53 4.51
C VAL A 90 1.36 -0.52 4.18
N THR A 91 2.13 -0.96 5.16
CA THR A 91 3.16 -2.00 4.97
C THR A 91 3.55 -2.68 6.28
N GLY A 92 3.99 -3.94 6.18
CA GLY A 92 4.69 -4.64 7.25
C GLY A 92 6.17 -4.89 6.94
N ASP A 93 6.66 -4.40 5.80
CA ASP A 93 8.00 -4.67 5.28
C ASP A 93 9.03 -3.67 5.82
N GLY A 94 10.17 -4.19 6.27
CA GLY A 94 11.27 -3.40 6.82
C GLY A 94 12.01 -2.58 5.78
N ASP A 95 11.91 -2.93 4.49
CA ASP A 95 12.59 -2.21 3.40
C ASP A 95 12.10 -0.76 3.26
N PHE A 96 10.87 -0.47 3.73
CA PHE A 96 10.33 0.88 3.77
C PHE A 96 10.77 1.70 5.00
N HIS A 97 11.55 1.14 5.93
CA HIS A 97 11.99 1.86 7.13
C HIS A 97 12.65 3.20 6.79
N CYS A 98 13.49 3.25 5.75
CA CYS A 98 14.17 4.48 5.32
C CYS A 98 13.17 5.57 4.89
N LEU A 99 12.18 5.22 4.07
CA LEU A 99 11.14 6.13 3.62
C LEU A 99 10.30 6.63 4.81
N ILE A 100 9.83 5.72 5.65
CA ILE A 100 9.00 6.04 6.82
C ILE A 100 9.76 6.97 7.77
N LYS A 101 11.04 6.68 8.05
CA LYS A 101 11.91 7.53 8.87
C LYS A 101 12.05 8.93 8.29
N HIS A 102 12.29 9.04 6.98
CA HIS A 102 12.40 10.33 6.29
C HIS A 102 11.12 11.16 6.42
N LEU A 103 9.97 10.55 6.11
CA LEU A 103 8.67 11.21 6.17
C LEU A 103 8.32 11.63 7.61
N ASN A 104 8.65 10.80 8.60
CA ASN A 104 8.45 11.14 10.00
C ASN A 104 9.28 12.36 10.42
N HIS A 105 10.58 12.36 10.10
CA HIS A 105 11.47 13.49 10.37
C HIS A 105 11.01 14.81 9.73
N LYS A 106 10.34 14.72 8.59
CA LYS A 106 9.81 15.88 7.86
C LYS A 106 8.40 16.28 8.30
N ASN A 107 7.86 15.67 9.36
CA ASN A 107 6.49 15.82 9.80
C ASN A 107 5.47 15.55 8.68
N LYS A 108 5.80 14.66 7.72
CA LYS A 108 4.90 14.24 6.64
C LYS A 108 4.25 12.89 6.90
N LEU A 109 4.77 12.07 7.80
CA LEU A 109 4.11 10.81 8.18
C LEU A 109 2.82 11.09 8.98
N PHE A 110 1.66 10.76 8.42
CA PHE A 110 0.40 10.74 9.16
C PHE A 110 0.30 9.46 10.00
N GLY A 111 0.53 8.31 9.35
CA GLY A 111 0.40 7.01 9.99
C GLY A 111 1.05 5.88 9.20
N LEU A 112 1.23 4.77 9.90
CA LEU A 112 1.72 3.50 9.37
C LEU A 112 0.70 2.40 9.71
N ILE A 113 0.02 1.87 8.70
CA ILE A 113 -0.90 0.75 8.88
C ILE A 113 -0.13 -0.55 8.64
N ILE A 114 -0.13 -1.41 9.66
CA ILE A 114 0.49 -2.73 9.60
C ILE A 114 -0.63 -3.76 9.39
N PRO A 115 -0.66 -4.47 8.24
CA PRO A 115 -1.74 -5.42 7.93
C PRO A 115 -1.83 -6.60 8.91
N ASN A 116 -0.68 -7.05 9.44
CA ASN A 116 -0.60 -8.18 10.36
C ASN A 116 0.29 -7.87 11.57
N ARG A 117 -0.31 -7.70 12.74
CA ARG A 117 0.40 -7.43 14.00
C ARG A 117 1.39 -8.52 14.42
N HIS A 118 1.18 -9.75 13.95
CA HIS A 118 2.04 -10.89 14.25
C HIS A 118 3.12 -11.12 13.18
N LYS A 119 3.10 -10.36 12.07
CA LYS A 119 4.00 -10.54 10.94
C LYS A 119 4.37 -9.18 10.32
N TYR A 120 5.29 -8.48 10.96
CA TYR A 120 5.89 -7.24 10.46
C TYR A 120 7.35 -7.12 10.91
N SER A 121 8.14 -6.29 10.22
CA SER A 121 9.54 -6.07 10.56
C SER A 121 9.72 -5.30 11.88
N SER A 122 10.61 -5.77 12.74
CA SER A 122 10.98 -5.08 13.99
C SER A 122 11.54 -3.67 13.76
N LEU A 123 12.11 -3.40 12.57
CA LEU A 123 12.57 -2.07 12.15
C LEU A 123 11.45 -1.03 12.14
N LEU A 124 10.19 -1.46 11.99
CA LEU A 124 9.04 -0.56 12.01
C LEU A 124 8.56 -0.26 13.43
N GLY A 125 8.95 -1.05 14.43
CA GLY A 125 8.46 -0.91 15.81
C GLY A 125 8.76 0.44 16.46
N GLY A 126 9.81 1.14 16.00
CA GLY A 126 10.18 2.47 16.49
C GLY A 126 9.18 3.60 16.15
N PHE A 127 8.17 3.34 15.31
CA PHE A 127 7.16 4.33 14.92
C PHE A 127 5.84 4.20 15.70
N GLY A 128 5.86 3.60 16.90
CA GLY A 128 4.69 3.18 17.68
C GLY A 128 3.48 4.13 17.68
N GLU A 129 3.68 5.44 17.86
CA GLU A 129 2.60 6.44 17.89
C GLU A 129 1.86 6.60 16.55
N HIS A 130 2.53 6.27 15.44
CA HIS A 130 1.97 6.28 14.10
C HIS A 130 1.40 4.92 13.68
N ILE A 131 1.66 3.85 14.44
CA ILE A 131 1.27 2.49 14.03
C ILE A 131 -0.21 2.23 14.33
N THR A 132 -0.92 1.74 13.34
CA THR A 132 -2.25 1.14 13.49
C THR A 132 -2.23 -0.27 12.91
N PHE A 133 -2.66 -1.26 13.69
CA PHE A 133 -2.75 -2.64 13.22
C PHE A 133 -4.12 -2.92 12.59
N LEU A 134 -4.13 -3.36 11.33
CA LEU A 134 -5.37 -3.65 10.60
C LEU A 134 -6.17 -4.80 11.23
N ASN A 135 -5.51 -5.75 11.89
CA ASN A 135 -6.21 -6.82 12.63
C ASN A 135 -7.16 -6.26 13.70
N ASN A 136 -6.86 -5.08 14.26
CA ASN A 136 -7.65 -4.48 15.33
C ASN A 136 -8.82 -3.63 14.79
N THR A 137 -8.92 -3.46 13.47
CA THR A 137 -9.98 -2.63 12.85
C THR A 137 -11.11 -3.46 12.26
N ARG A 138 -11.10 -4.79 12.45
CA ARG A 138 -12.09 -5.69 11.86
C ARG A 138 -13.53 -5.29 12.20
N GLU A 139 -13.82 -5.04 13.47
CA GLU A 139 -15.15 -4.65 13.94
C GLU A 139 -15.68 -3.37 13.28
N LYS A 140 -14.78 -2.48 12.83
CA LYS A 140 -15.13 -1.23 12.16
C LYS A 140 -15.29 -1.36 10.64
N LEU A 141 -14.60 -2.32 10.04
CA LEU A 141 -14.45 -2.44 8.59
C LEU A 141 -15.21 -3.63 7.99
N GLU A 142 -15.66 -4.57 8.82
CA GLU A 142 -16.40 -5.72 8.31
C GLU A 142 -17.78 -5.30 7.81
N LYS A 143 -18.15 -5.82 6.64
CA LYS A 143 -19.47 -5.63 6.07
C LYS A 143 -20.44 -6.52 6.86
N LYS A 144 -21.38 -5.90 7.55
CA LYS A 144 -22.52 -6.62 8.15
C LYS A 144 -23.47 -7.11 7.07
#